data_AF-A0A7S3AH44-F1
#
_entry.id   AF-A0A7S3AH44-F1
#
_cell.length_a   1.000
_cell.length_b   1.000
_cell.length_c   1.000
_cell.angle_alpha   90.00
_cell.angle_beta   90.00
_cell.angle_gamma   90.00
#
_symmetry.space_group_name_H-M   'P 1'
#
loop_
_entity.id
_entity.type
_entity.pdbx_description
1 polymer ?
#
loop_
_entity_poly.entity_id
_entity_poly.type
_entity_poly.pdbx_seq_one_letter_code
_entity_poly.pdbx_strand_id
1 'polypeptide(L)'
;MVQHLDATAATDVCGRSWPGLRRSVREATDAGIPYDIVVIMAGTNDLADYYTPEEVVANLALLHSVAHSSGAKSVAITIPESAGSVQVRWLRELRQEANAAVREWALAQPAERLMLVDSNQLLPYAPGRFWEPDGLHMSCDGYQTFGTKLAAAIGPFVLAGSPGEAYLVAGRRVAVKGLQSAAEHNGKLGVLTSFHPDGQGQGRWGVRLEAGGIFLVRPSNLELVDMEMVGESQLSMPPSQ
;
A
#
# COMPACT_ATOMS: atom_id res chain seq x y z
N MET A 1 -9.10 -16.56 -11.17
CA MET A 1 -8.81 -15.18 -10.68
C MET A 1 -9.02 -14.02 -11.67
N VAL A 2 -8.51 -14.03 -12.91
CA VAL A 2 -8.40 -12.80 -13.77
C VAL A 2 -9.49 -12.59 -14.83
N GLN A 3 -10.44 -13.52 -14.95
CA GLN A 3 -11.44 -13.55 -16.03
C GLN A 3 -12.35 -12.32 -16.07
N HIS A 4 -12.52 -11.64 -14.93
CA HIS A 4 -13.46 -10.52 -14.78
C HIS A 4 -12.77 -9.17 -14.58
N LEU A 5 -11.50 -9.01 -14.94
CA LEU A 5 -10.73 -7.77 -14.74
C LEU A 5 -11.44 -6.49 -15.20
N ASP A 6 -12.15 -6.56 -16.33
CA ASP A 6 -12.84 -5.42 -16.96
C ASP A 6 -14.37 -5.45 -16.80
N ALA A 7 -14.90 -6.47 -16.11
CA ALA A 7 -16.34 -6.67 -15.99
C ALA A 7 -17.00 -5.45 -15.34
N THR A 8 -18.15 -5.03 -15.89
CA THR A 8 -19.03 -4.03 -15.23
C THR A 8 -19.53 -4.52 -13.89
N ALA A 9 -19.75 -5.83 -13.79
CA ALA A 9 -20.28 -6.52 -12.64
C ALA A 9 -19.85 -7.99 -12.71
N ALA A 10 -19.26 -8.49 -11.63
CA ALA A 10 -19.01 -9.90 -11.38
C ALA A 10 -19.68 -10.27 -10.06
N THR A 11 -20.56 -11.27 -10.10
CA THR A 11 -21.30 -11.73 -8.93
C THR A 11 -20.50 -12.83 -8.22
N ASP A 12 -20.19 -12.61 -6.95
CA ASP A 12 -19.54 -13.62 -6.11
C ASP A 12 -20.50 -14.71 -5.64
N VAL A 13 -19.97 -15.74 -4.99
CA VAL A 13 -20.74 -16.87 -4.44
C VAL A 13 -21.69 -16.44 -3.31
N CYS A 14 -21.51 -15.25 -2.75
CA CYS A 14 -22.38 -14.64 -1.74
C CYS A 14 -23.48 -13.76 -2.38
N GLY A 15 -23.57 -13.71 -3.70
CA GLY A 15 -24.56 -12.91 -4.44
C GLY A 15 -24.24 -11.42 -4.49
N ARG A 16 -23.04 -10.99 -4.10
CA ARG A 16 -22.62 -9.58 -4.20
C ARG A 16 -21.99 -9.34 -5.55
N SER A 17 -22.32 -8.20 -6.15
CA SER A 17 -21.83 -7.82 -7.47
C SER A 17 -20.85 -6.65 -7.36
N TRP A 18 -19.66 -6.82 -7.91
CA TRP A 18 -18.61 -5.79 -7.92
C TRP A 18 -17.99 -5.66 -9.31
N PRO A 19 -17.57 -4.45 -9.73
CA PRO A 19 -16.78 -4.28 -10.94
C PRO A 19 -15.42 -4.97 -10.82
N GLY A 20 -14.88 -5.36 -11.97
CA GLY A 20 -13.54 -5.93 -12.08
C GLY A 20 -12.44 -4.97 -11.62
N LEU A 21 -11.31 -5.50 -11.15
CA LEU A 21 -10.22 -4.68 -10.60
C LEU A 21 -9.75 -3.58 -11.58
N ARG A 22 -9.51 -3.92 -12.86
CA ARG A 22 -9.02 -2.93 -13.84
C ARG A 22 -10.05 -1.83 -14.06
N ARG A 23 -11.33 -2.20 -14.10
CA ARG A 23 -12.42 -1.23 -14.19
C ARG A 23 -12.46 -0.33 -12.97
N SER A 24 -12.42 -0.89 -11.75
CA SER A 24 -12.48 -0.15 -10.49
C SER A 24 -11.35 0.86 -10.36
N VAL A 25 -10.10 0.46 -10.64
CA VAL A 25 -8.96 1.39 -10.56
C VAL A 25 -9.04 2.48 -11.61
N ARG A 26 -9.48 2.16 -12.83
CA ARG A 26 -9.65 3.14 -13.91
C ARG A 26 -10.75 4.14 -13.59
N GLU A 27 -11.92 3.69 -13.15
CA GLU A 27 -13.04 4.57 -12.81
C GLU A 27 -12.69 5.50 -11.64
N ALA A 28 -11.95 5.01 -10.65
CA ALA A 28 -11.46 5.83 -9.54
C ALA A 28 -10.46 6.90 -10.02
N THR A 29 -9.50 6.53 -10.89
CA THR A 29 -8.58 7.48 -11.51
C THR A 29 -9.30 8.51 -12.37
N ASP A 30 -10.23 8.09 -13.23
CA ASP A 30 -11.03 8.96 -14.11
C ASP A 30 -11.91 9.93 -13.29
N ALA A 31 -12.36 9.52 -12.10
CA ALA A 31 -13.10 10.36 -11.15
C ALA A 31 -12.20 11.31 -10.31
N GLY A 32 -10.88 11.28 -10.51
CA GLY A 32 -9.92 12.12 -9.77
C GLY A 32 -9.66 11.66 -8.33
N ILE A 33 -10.02 10.41 -7.99
CA ILE A 33 -9.83 9.80 -6.68
C ILE A 33 -9.09 8.46 -6.82
N PRO A 34 -7.86 8.45 -7.37
CA PRO A 34 -7.11 7.22 -7.60
C PRO A 34 -6.82 6.50 -6.28
N TYR A 35 -6.72 5.17 -6.33
CA TYR A 35 -6.22 4.39 -5.19
C TYR A 35 -4.71 4.58 -5.07
N ASP A 36 -4.23 4.94 -3.87
CA ASP A 36 -2.79 4.94 -3.58
C ASP A 36 -2.24 3.51 -3.40
N ILE A 37 -3.05 2.64 -2.79
CA ILE A 37 -2.67 1.27 -2.40
C ILE A 37 -3.79 0.29 -2.77
N VAL A 38 -3.43 -0.83 -3.39
CA VAL A 38 -4.32 -1.97 -3.63
C VAL A 38 -3.83 -3.19 -2.84
N VAL A 39 -4.64 -3.68 -1.91
CA VAL A 39 -4.33 -4.90 -1.14
C VAL A 39 -4.99 -6.10 -1.80
N ILE A 40 -4.20 -7.13 -2.13
CA ILE A 40 -4.67 -8.31 -2.85
C ILE A 40 -4.41 -9.56 -2.01
N MET A 41 -5.49 -10.26 -1.66
CA MET A 41 -5.48 -11.58 -1.05
C MET A 41 -6.36 -12.48 -1.90
N ALA A 42 -5.75 -13.38 -2.67
CA ALA A 42 -6.44 -14.26 -3.60
C ALA A 42 -5.66 -15.58 -3.78
N GLY A 43 -6.29 -16.57 -4.41
CA GLY A 43 -5.66 -17.86 -4.74
C GLY A 43 -6.28 -19.05 -4.03
N THR A 44 -7.04 -18.87 -2.94
CA THR A 44 -7.64 -20.00 -2.21
C THR A 44 -8.56 -20.85 -3.09
N ASN A 45 -9.40 -20.21 -3.91
CA ASN A 45 -10.29 -20.91 -4.85
C ASN A 45 -9.53 -21.46 -6.06
N ASP A 46 -8.52 -20.74 -6.57
CA ASP A 46 -7.71 -21.21 -7.70
C ASP A 46 -7.02 -22.54 -7.36
N LEU A 47 -6.52 -22.71 -6.12
CA LEU A 47 -5.98 -24.00 -5.66
C LEU A 47 -7.05 -25.10 -5.58
N ALA A 48 -8.28 -24.76 -5.18
CA ALA A 48 -9.41 -25.69 -5.15
C ALA A 48 -9.89 -26.08 -6.56
N ASP A 49 -9.74 -25.17 -7.52
CA ASP A 49 -10.02 -25.35 -8.95
C ASP A 49 -8.83 -25.96 -9.72
N TYR A 50 -7.82 -26.49 -8.99
CA TYR A 50 -6.67 -27.21 -9.54
C TYR A 50 -5.72 -26.38 -10.41
N TYR A 51 -5.65 -25.07 -10.21
CA TYR A 51 -4.64 -24.25 -10.86
C TYR A 51 -3.25 -24.61 -10.32
N THR A 52 -2.24 -24.57 -11.20
CA THR A 52 -0.86 -24.81 -10.79
C THR A 52 -0.29 -23.59 -10.04
N PRO A 53 0.77 -23.76 -9.22
CA PRO A 53 1.47 -22.64 -8.59
C PRO A 53 1.87 -21.53 -9.57
N GLU A 54 2.33 -21.90 -10.77
CA GLU A 54 2.73 -20.97 -11.83
C GLU A 54 1.54 -20.18 -12.37
N GLU A 55 0.40 -20.83 -12.60
CA GLU A 55 -0.82 -20.15 -13.05
C GLU A 55 -1.34 -19.18 -11.99
N VAL A 56 -1.30 -19.57 -10.71
CA VAL A 56 -1.68 -18.70 -9.60
C VAL A 56 -0.78 -17.47 -9.52
N VAL A 57 0.54 -17.64 -9.59
CA VAL A 57 1.49 -16.52 -9.56
C VAL A 57 1.35 -15.63 -10.79
N ALA A 58 1.17 -16.20 -11.98
CA ALA A 58 0.96 -15.41 -13.20
C ALA A 58 -0.32 -14.55 -13.10
N ASN A 59 -1.40 -15.12 -12.56
CA ASN A 59 -2.65 -14.40 -12.33
C ASN A 59 -2.51 -13.28 -11.28
N LEU A 60 -1.85 -13.57 -10.15
CA LEU A 60 -1.56 -12.57 -9.13
C LEU A 60 -0.68 -11.44 -9.69
N ALA A 61 0.39 -11.78 -10.41
CA ALA A 61 1.27 -10.82 -11.06
C ALA A 61 0.49 -9.91 -12.02
N LEU A 62 -0.46 -10.45 -12.78
CA LEU A 62 -1.34 -9.66 -13.64
C LEU A 62 -2.21 -8.70 -12.82
N LEU A 63 -2.87 -9.16 -11.74
CA LEU A 63 -3.66 -8.28 -10.87
C LEU A 63 -2.82 -7.13 -10.28
N HIS A 64 -1.63 -7.44 -9.76
CA HIS A 64 -0.71 -6.44 -9.22
C HIS A 64 -0.23 -5.47 -10.30
N SER A 65 0.02 -5.94 -11.53
CA SER A 65 0.39 -5.08 -12.66
C SER A 65 -0.73 -4.09 -13.01
N VAL A 66 -2.00 -4.50 -12.89
CA VAL A 66 -3.16 -3.63 -13.09
C VAL A 66 -3.18 -2.51 -12.05
N ALA A 67 -2.98 -2.83 -10.77
CA ALA A 67 -2.84 -1.81 -9.72
C ALA A 67 -1.67 -0.85 -9.99
N HIS A 68 -0.50 -1.38 -10.36
CA HIS A 68 0.67 -0.55 -10.65
C HIS A 68 0.46 0.36 -11.87
N SER A 69 -0.30 -0.10 -12.88
CA SER A 69 -0.60 0.70 -14.08
C SER A 69 -1.49 1.91 -13.79
N SER A 70 -2.25 1.90 -12.69
CA SER A 70 -3.03 3.06 -12.24
C SER A 70 -2.22 4.01 -11.34
N GLY A 71 -0.93 3.74 -11.12
CA GLY A 71 -0.06 4.49 -10.22
C GLY A 71 -0.12 4.03 -8.76
N ALA A 72 -0.98 3.06 -8.43
CA ALA A 72 -1.09 2.53 -7.07
C ALA A 72 0.13 1.66 -6.73
N LYS A 73 0.53 1.65 -5.47
CA LYS A 73 1.34 0.55 -4.91
C LYS A 73 0.43 -0.63 -4.62
N SER A 74 1.00 -1.78 -4.33
CA SER A 74 0.20 -2.92 -3.93
C SER A 74 0.79 -3.74 -2.78
N VAL A 75 -0.11 -4.40 -2.05
CA VAL A 75 0.25 -5.36 -1.00
C VAL A 75 -0.20 -6.74 -1.46
N ALA A 76 0.76 -7.65 -1.61
CA ALA A 76 0.48 -9.06 -1.89
C ALA A 76 0.35 -9.81 -0.57
N ILE A 77 -0.81 -10.42 -0.32
CA ILE A 77 -1.02 -11.30 0.83
C ILE A 77 -0.93 -12.74 0.34
N THR A 78 -0.10 -13.56 0.99
CA THR A 78 -0.01 -15.00 0.67
C THR A 78 -1.38 -15.69 0.81
N ILE A 79 -1.58 -16.79 0.09
CA ILE A 79 -2.83 -17.57 0.14
C ILE A 79 -3.05 -18.03 1.59
N PRO A 80 -4.16 -17.68 2.26
CA PRO A 80 -4.41 -18.07 3.66
C PRO A 80 -4.44 -19.58 3.87
N GLU A 81 -4.21 -20.01 5.11
CA GLU A 81 -4.55 -21.37 5.49
C GLU A 81 -6.07 -21.57 5.56
N SER A 82 -6.49 -22.82 5.41
CA SER A 82 -7.84 -23.31 5.66
C SER A 82 -7.76 -24.69 6.31
N ALA A 83 -8.88 -25.21 6.79
CA ALA A 83 -9.02 -26.61 7.21
C ALA A 83 -8.49 -27.54 6.13
N GLY A 84 -8.89 -27.31 4.87
CA GLY A 84 -8.44 -28.09 3.72
C GLY A 84 -6.92 -28.03 3.56
N SER A 85 -6.32 -26.83 3.53
CA SER A 85 -4.88 -26.69 3.34
C SER A 85 -4.07 -27.18 4.54
N VAL A 86 -4.66 -27.25 5.73
CA VAL A 86 -3.98 -27.79 6.92
C VAL A 86 -4.15 -29.29 7.02
N GLN A 87 -5.30 -29.88 6.67
CA GLN A 87 -5.59 -31.29 6.91
C GLN A 87 -5.31 -32.19 5.71
N VAL A 88 -5.45 -31.66 4.49
CA VAL A 88 -5.32 -32.41 3.25
C VAL A 88 -3.91 -32.24 2.70
N ARG A 89 -3.14 -33.34 2.64
CA ARG A 89 -1.71 -33.32 2.29
C ARG A 89 -1.42 -32.65 0.95
N TRP A 90 -2.09 -33.07 -0.12
CA TRP A 90 -1.82 -32.54 -1.46
C TRP A 90 -2.11 -31.04 -1.54
N LEU A 91 -3.20 -30.58 -0.90
CA LEU A 91 -3.56 -29.17 -0.88
C LEU A 91 -2.62 -28.34 -0.02
N ARG A 92 -2.11 -28.93 1.08
CA ARG A 92 -1.05 -28.33 1.91
C ARG A 92 0.21 -28.10 1.09
N GLU A 93 0.68 -29.13 0.39
CA GLU A 93 1.89 -29.09 -0.43
C GLU A 93 1.71 -28.09 -1.59
N LEU A 94 0.60 -28.17 -2.32
CA LEU A 94 0.27 -27.24 -3.41
C LEU A 94 0.23 -25.77 -2.94
N ARG A 95 -0.38 -25.50 -1.78
CA ARG A 95 -0.40 -24.16 -1.20
C ARG A 95 1.00 -23.70 -0.80
N GLN A 96 1.82 -24.58 -0.23
CA GLN A 96 3.19 -24.25 0.15
C GLN A 96 4.03 -23.89 -1.07
N GLU A 97 3.91 -24.64 -2.16
CA GLU A 97 4.55 -24.36 -3.44
C GLU A 97 4.08 -23.04 -4.03
N ALA A 98 2.76 -22.81 -4.11
CA ALA A 98 2.19 -21.54 -4.58
C ALA A 98 2.68 -20.34 -3.75
N ASN A 99 2.67 -20.45 -2.42
CA ASN A 99 3.16 -19.38 -1.56
C ASN A 99 4.69 -19.22 -1.61
N ALA A 100 5.46 -20.25 -1.93
CA ALA A 100 6.89 -20.12 -2.20
C ALA A 100 7.12 -19.32 -3.49
N ALA A 101 6.39 -19.65 -4.55
CA ALA A 101 6.47 -18.95 -5.83
C ALA A 101 5.98 -17.49 -5.74
N VAL A 102 4.91 -17.21 -4.98
CA VAL A 102 4.47 -15.83 -4.67
C VAL A 102 5.57 -15.05 -3.95
N ARG A 103 6.27 -15.66 -2.99
CA ARG A 103 7.38 -15.02 -2.28
C ARG A 103 8.54 -14.69 -3.22
N GLU A 104 8.95 -15.63 -4.04
CA GLU A 104 10.02 -15.44 -5.02
C GLU A 104 9.67 -14.32 -6.01
N TRP A 105 8.45 -14.36 -6.58
CA TRP A 105 7.97 -13.32 -7.49
C TRP A 105 7.93 -11.94 -6.82
N ALA A 106 7.46 -11.86 -5.57
CA ALA A 106 7.38 -10.60 -4.83
C ALA A 106 8.77 -10.01 -4.52
N LEU A 107 9.77 -10.85 -4.20
CA LEU A 107 11.15 -10.41 -3.98
C LEU A 107 11.81 -9.82 -5.24
N ALA A 108 11.32 -10.19 -6.43
CA ALA A 108 11.78 -9.61 -7.70
C ALA A 108 11.13 -8.25 -8.01
N GLN A 109 10.17 -7.77 -7.20
CA GLN A 109 9.51 -6.49 -7.41
C GLN A 109 10.23 -5.34 -6.65
N PRO A 110 10.17 -4.10 -7.13
CA PRO A 110 10.67 -2.95 -6.39
C PRO A 110 9.93 -2.78 -5.05
N ALA A 111 10.69 -2.67 -3.96
CA ALA A 111 10.14 -2.59 -2.60
C ALA A 111 9.31 -1.32 -2.36
N GLU A 112 9.50 -0.26 -3.17
CA GLU A 112 8.70 0.96 -3.11
C GLU A 112 7.30 0.79 -3.73
N ARG A 113 7.12 -0.28 -4.52
CA ARG A 113 5.92 -0.55 -5.32
C ARG A 113 5.10 -1.71 -4.78
N LEU A 114 5.74 -2.76 -4.26
CA LEU A 114 5.07 -3.93 -3.74
C LEU A 114 5.60 -4.34 -2.37
N MET A 115 4.68 -4.59 -1.43
CA MET A 115 4.97 -5.22 -0.15
C MET A 115 4.32 -6.60 -0.09
N LEU A 116 5.08 -7.60 0.33
CA LEU A 116 4.55 -8.92 0.65
C LEU A 116 4.17 -9.02 2.13
N VAL A 117 3.03 -9.63 2.42
CA VAL A 117 2.58 -9.96 3.78
C VAL A 117 2.21 -11.44 3.87
N ASP A 118 2.75 -12.13 4.88
CA ASP A 118 2.41 -13.52 5.16
C ASP A 118 1.11 -13.61 5.97
N SER A 119 0.07 -14.17 5.36
CA SER A 119 -1.25 -14.37 5.99
C SER A 119 -1.16 -15.16 7.29
N ASN A 120 -0.25 -16.13 7.40
CA ASN A 120 -0.13 -17.01 8.56
C ASN A 120 0.50 -16.28 9.75
N GLN A 121 1.31 -15.25 9.51
CA GLN A 121 1.82 -14.39 10.57
C GLN A 121 0.73 -13.48 11.15
N LEU A 122 -0.27 -13.13 10.33
CA LEU A 122 -1.42 -12.36 10.78
C LEU A 122 -2.40 -13.24 11.56
N LEU A 123 -2.85 -14.34 10.96
CA LEU A 123 -3.81 -15.24 11.58
C LEU A 123 -3.69 -16.66 10.98
N PRO A 124 -3.02 -17.60 11.66
CA PRO A 124 -2.97 -18.99 11.19
C PRO A 124 -4.33 -19.66 11.33
N TYR A 125 -4.56 -20.72 10.56
CA TYR A 125 -5.79 -21.50 10.68
C TYR A 125 -5.81 -22.28 12.00
N ALA A 126 -6.88 -22.11 12.77
CA ALA A 126 -7.16 -22.90 13.95
C ALA A 126 -8.68 -22.99 14.16
N PRO A 127 -9.26 -24.20 14.30
CA PRO A 127 -10.68 -24.33 14.59
C PRO A 127 -11.05 -23.54 15.86
N GLY A 128 -12.12 -22.76 15.80
CA GLY A 128 -12.62 -22.01 16.95
C GLY A 128 -12.96 -20.56 16.62
N ARG A 129 -12.75 -19.66 17.59
CA ARG A 129 -13.30 -18.30 17.58
C ARG A 129 -13.06 -17.49 16.30
N PHE A 130 -11.90 -17.64 15.66
CA PHE A 130 -11.49 -16.78 14.55
C PHE A 130 -11.84 -17.34 13.16
N TRP A 131 -12.40 -18.55 13.09
CA TRP A 131 -12.69 -19.24 11.84
C TRP A 131 -14.11 -19.79 11.88
N GLU A 132 -14.83 -19.66 10.77
CA GLU A 132 -16.17 -20.21 10.63
C GLU A 132 -16.13 -21.76 10.63
N PRO A 133 -17.24 -22.43 11.00
CA PRO A 133 -17.31 -23.89 11.01
C PRO A 133 -17.07 -24.55 9.63
N ASP A 134 -17.17 -23.78 8.54
CA ASP A 134 -16.84 -24.25 7.19
C ASP A 134 -15.34 -24.52 6.98
N GLY A 135 -14.50 -24.07 7.91
CA GLY A 135 -13.06 -24.27 7.86
C GLY A 135 -12.35 -23.47 6.76
N LEU A 136 -13.02 -22.50 6.13
CA LEU A 136 -12.49 -21.71 5.03
C LEU A 136 -12.52 -20.22 5.34
N HIS A 137 -13.64 -19.71 5.86
CA HIS A 137 -13.81 -18.29 6.10
C HIS A 137 -13.38 -17.90 7.51
N MET A 138 -12.81 -16.71 7.64
CA MET A 138 -12.61 -16.10 8.96
C MET A 138 -13.98 -15.66 9.52
N SER A 139 -14.15 -15.77 10.83
CA SER A 139 -15.31 -15.20 11.50
C SER A 139 -15.21 -13.67 11.56
N CYS A 140 -16.24 -13.00 12.06
CA CYS A 140 -16.18 -11.55 12.32
C CYS A 140 -14.96 -11.18 13.19
N ASP A 141 -14.73 -11.90 14.29
CA ASP A 141 -13.58 -11.71 15.18
C ASP A 141 -12.26 -12.04 14.47
N GLY A 142 -12.28 -13.03 13.56
CA GLY A 142 -11.14 -13.39 12.72
C GLY A 142 -10.74 -12.25 11.79
N TYR A 143 -11.70 -11.71 11.02
CA TYR A 143 -11.44 -10.58 10.13
C TYR A 143 -11.03 -9.32 10.89
N GLN A 144 -11.61 -9.04 12.06
CA GLN A 144 -11.19 -7.89 12.88
C GLN A 144 -9.74 -8.05 13.36
N THR A 145 -9.36 -9.26 13.81
CA THR A 145 -8.00 -9.57 14.25
C THR A 145 -7.01 -9.49 13.08
N PHE A 146 -7.36 -10.08 11.94
CA PHE A 146 -6.56 -10.07 10.72
C PHE A 146 -6.34 -8.64 10.22
N GLY A 147 -7.40 -7.85 10.10
CA GLY A 147 -7.34 -6.46 9.65
C GLY A 147 -6.52 -5.56 10.58
N THR A 148 -6.65 -5.72 11.90
CA THR A 148 -5.85 -4.96 12.88
C THR A 148 -4.35 -5.24 12.72
N LYS A 149 -3.97 -6.51 12.59
CA LYS A 149 -2.56 -6.89 12.40
C LYS A 149 -2.04 -6.50 11.02
N LEU A 150 -2.85 -6.64 9.98
CA LEU A 150 -2.51 -6.23 8.63
C LEU A 150 -2.24 -4.73 8.59
N ALA A 151 -3.12 -3.90 9.14
CA ALA A 151 -2.95 -2.45 9.19
C ALA A 151 -1.66 -2.04 9.89
N ALA A 152 -1.33 -2.67 11.03
CA ALA A 152 -0.07 -2.44 11.71
C ALA A 152 1.15 -2.84 10.87
N ALA A 153 1.07 -3.95 10.12
CA ALA A 153 2.15 -4.43 9.27
C ALA A 153 2.39 -3.51 8.05
N ILE A 154 1.33 -3.08 7.37
CA ILE A 154 1.45 -2.31 6.12
C ILE A 154 1.51 -0.80 6.32
N GLY A 155 1.18 -0.30 7.52
CA GLY A 155 1.13 1.14 7.81
C GLY A 155 2.36 1.92 7.34
N PRO A 156 3.60 1.49 7.65
CA PRO A 156 4.81 2.16 7.15
C PRO A 156 4.91 2.18 5.62
N PHE A 157 4.48 1.11 4.94
CA PHE A 157 4.50 1.02 3.48
C PHE A 157 3.42 1.90 2.82
N VAL A 158 2.22 1.91 3.41
CA VAL A 158 1.11 2.78 2.99
C VAL A 158 1.50 4.25 3.13
N LEU A 159 2.12 4.62 4.24
CA LEU A 159 2.55 6.00 4.50
C LEU A 159 3.82 6.39 3.74
N ALA A 160 4.64 5.42 3.33
CA ALA A 160 5.81 5.69 2.52
C ALA A 160 5.39 5.95 1.07
N GLY A 161 5.16 7.21 0.69
CA GLY A 161 5.09 7.62 -0.72
C GLY A 161 3.73 7.52 -1.42
N SER A 162 2.61 7.76 -0.72
CA SER A 162 1.34 8.13 -1.36
C SER A 162 1.53 9.43 -2.17
N PRO A 163 1.24 9.44 -3.49
CA PRO A 163 1.38 10.62 -4.33
C PRO A 163 0.37 11.75 -4.01
N GLY A 164 -0.68 11.47 -3.22
CA GLY A 164 -1.75 12.41 -2.87
C GLY A 164 -1.60 13.13 -1.53
N GLU A 165 -0.69 12.69 -0.66
CA GLU A 165 -0.32 13.43 0.55
C GLU A 165 1.17 13.70 0.51
N ALA A 166 1.46 14.97 0.28
CA ALA A 166 2.73 15.63 0.51
C ALA A 166 3.30 15.30 1.92
N TYR A 167 3.87 14.10 2.12
CA TYR A 167 4.40 13.70 3.42
C TYR A 167 5.59 14.57 3.79
N LEU A 168 5.45 15.20 4.95
CA LEU A 168 6.52 15.89 5.63
C LEU A 168 7.59 14.84 5.98
N VAL A 169 8.76 14.92 5.36
CA VAL A 169 9.93 14.08 5.65
C VAL A 169 11.12 14.99 5.87
N ALA A 170 12.03 14.63 6.78
CA ALA A 170 13.28 15.35 6.97
C ALA A 170 13.99 15.60 5.63
N GLY A 171 14.46 16.83 5.40
CA GLY A 171 15.08 17.27 4.14
C GLY A 171 14.12 17.89 3.13
N ARG A 172 12.80 17.74 3.27
CA ARG A 172 11.83 18.38 2.35
C ARG A 172 11.69 19.88 2.63
N ARG A 173 11.50 20.65 1.56
CA ARG A 173 11.17 22.08 1.62
C ARG A 173 9.69 22.26 1.90
N VAL A 174 9.39 23.18 2.81
CA VAL A 174 8.03 23.50 3.27
C VAL A 174 7.85 25.00 3.39
N ALA A 175 6.62 25.46 3.21
CA ALA A 175 6.15 26.77 3.64
C ALA A 175 5.35 26.62 4.94
N VAL A 176 5.56 27.56 5.87
CA VAL A 176 4.77 27.62 7.10
C VAL A 176 3.46 28.36 6.83
N LYS A 177 2.32 27.86 7.32
CA LYS A 177 1.01 28.50 7.17
C LYS A 177 0.12 28.36 8.41
N GLY A 178 -0.83 29.26 8.56
CA GLY A 178 -1.91 29.13 9.55
C GLY A 178 -1.49 29.21 11.02
N LEU A 179 -0.29 29.69 11.35
CA LEU A 179 0.08 29.97 12.73
C LEU A 179 -0.69 31.20 13.23
N GLN A 180 -1.36 31.05 14.37
CA GLN A 180 -2.10 32.14 15.04
C GLN A 180 -1.21 32.90 16.02
N SER A 181 -0.42 32.20 16.84
CA SER A 181 0.41 32.79 17.88
C SER A 181 1.80 33.25 17.42
N ALA A 182 2.18 32.90 16.18
CA ALA A 182 3.48 33.25 15.58
C ALA A 182 3.28 33.51 14.07
N ALA A 183 2.28 34.35 13.76
CA ALA A 183 1.82 34.61 12.39
C ALA A 183 2.90 35.23 11.49
N GLU A 184 3.90 35.89 12.08
CA GLU A 184 5.08 36.43 11.40
C GLU A 184 5.97 35.38 10.72
N HIS A 185 5.74 34.10 10.99
CA HIS A 185 6.40 32.99 10.30
C HIS A 185 5.59 32.41 9.13
N ASN A 186 4.31 32.77 8.98
CA ASN A 186 3.51 32.32 7.84
C ASN A 186 4.12 32.85 6.52
N GLY A 187 4.16 32.01 5.50
CA GLY A 187 4.78 32.28 4.19
C GLY A 187 6.30 32.07 4.15
N LYS A 188 6.97 31.84 5.29
CA LYS A 188 8.42 31.57 5.29
C LYS A 188 8.71 30.15 4.84
N LEU A 189 9.77 30.00 4.06
CA LEU A 189 10.30 28.71 3.61
C LEU A 189 11.27 28.12 4.64
N GLY A 190 11.26 26.81 4.74
CA GLY A 190 12.19 26.06 5.55
C GLY A 190 12.36 24.63 5.08
N VAL A 191 13.25 23.93 5.77
CA VAL A 191 13.54 22.50 5.54
C VAL A 191 13.20 21.73 6.80
N LEU A 192 12.48 20.62 6.65
CA LEU A 192 12.17 19.74 7.76
C LEU A 192 13.44 19.07 8.29
N THR A 193 13.59 18.97 9.61
CA THR A 193 14.75 18.32 10.25
C THR A 193 14.40 17.00 10.90
N SER A 194 13.41 16.98 11.80
CA SER A 194 13.06 15.81 12.60
C SER A 194 11.65 15.93 13.16
N PHE A 195 10.95 14.80 13.34
CA PHE A 195 9.63 14.77 13.98
C PHE A 195 9.76 14.53 15.49
N HIS A 196 9.01 15.29 16.28
CA HIS A 196 8.98 15.24 17.74
C HIS A 196 7.58 14.82 18.21
N PRO A 197 7.37 13.53 18.57
CA PRO A 197 6.07 13.04 19.03
C PRO A 197 5.70 13.63 20.40
N ASP A 198 4.40 13.88 20.61
CA ASP A 198 3.85 14.44 21.86
C ASP A 198 3.32 13.38 22.84
N GLY A 199 3.67 12.11 22.61
CA GLY A 199 3.20 10.97 23.40
C GLY A 199 1.80 10.48 23.04
N GLN A 200 1.04 11.20 22.20
CA GLN A 200 -0.28 10.79 21.70
C GLN A 200 -0.32 10.58 20.17
N GLY A 201 0.85 10.65 19.52
CA GLY A 201 1.02 10.42 18.09
C GLY A 201 0.75 11.65 17.20
N GLN A 202 0.47 12.83 17.77
CA GLN A 202 0.09 14.06 17.04
C GLN A 202 1.19 15.14 17.01
N GLY A 203 2.46 14.73 17.11
CA GLY A 203 3.65 15.56 17.32
C GLY A 203 3.93 16.72 16.35
N ARG A 204 5.11 17.34 16.49
CA ARG A 204 5.55 18.52 15.73
C ARG A 204 6.81 18.25 14.91
N TRP A 205 6.91 18.87 13.75
CA TRP A 205 8.11 18.87 12.93
C TRP A 205 9.05 20.01 13.32
N GLY A 206 10.33 19.70 13.48
CA GLY A 206 11.40 20.68 13.41
C GLY A 206 11.52 21.23 12.00
N VAL A 207 11.38 22.54 11.84
CA VAL A 207 11.54 23.27 10.58
C VAL A 207 12.69 24.24 10.75
N ARG A 208 13.75 24.05 9.96
CA ARG A 208 14.85 25.01 9.85
C ARG A 208 14.49 26.05 8.80
N LEU A 209 14.22 27.28 9.24
CA LEU A 209 13.95 28.39 8.31
C LEU A 209 15.25 28.87 7.66
N GLU A 210 15.16 29.39 6.44
CA GLU A 210 16.33 29.94 5.72
C GLU A 210 16.95 31.13 6.45
N ALA A 211 16.16 31.90 7.20
CA ALA A 211 16.60 33.03 8.02
C ALA A 211 17.28 32.64 9.35
N GLY A 212 17.48 31.34 9.60
CA GLY A 212 18.11 30.81 10.81
C GLY A 212 17.12 30.39 11.91
N GLY A 213 17.53 29.42 12.74
CA GLY A 213 16.73 28.83 13.82
C GLY A 213 15.91 27.59 13.41
N ILE A 214 15.54 26.77 14.40
CA ILE A 214 14.67 25.59 14.23
C ILE A 214 13.40 25.80 15.05
N PHE A 215 12.24 25.61 14.43
CA PHE A 215 10.92 25.78 15.05
C PHE A 215 10.15 24.47 15.05
N LEU A 216 9.37 24.21 16.11
CA LEU A 216 8.48 23.05 16.17
C LEU A 216 7.08 23.42 15.69
N VAL A 217 6.73 22.97 14.50
CA VAL A 217 5.49 23.32 13.80
C VAL A 217 4.61 22.07 13.66
N ARG A 218 3.29 22.20 13.86
CA ARG A 218 2.36 21.10 13.64
C ARG A 218 2.29 20.74 12.15
N PRO A 219 2.08 19.45 11.80
CA PRO A 219 1.88 19.04 10.41
C PRO A 219 0.83 19.88 9.67
N SER A 220 -0.28 20.23 10.33
CA SER A 220 -1.36 21.04 9.77
C SER A 220 -0.96 22.48 9.41
N ASN A 221 0.19 22.96 9.89
CA ASN A 221 0.72 24.29 9.65
C ASN A 221 1.86 24.29 8.62
N LEU A 222 2.02 23.21 7.86
CA LEU A 222 3.06 23.03 6.86
C LEU A 222 2.46 22.68 5.50
N GLU A 223 3.08 23.21 4.47
CA GLU A 223 2.73 22.98 3.07
C GLU A 223 4.01 22.61 2.33
N LEU A 224 4.03 21.48 1.63
CA LEU A 224 5.19 21.14 0.81
C LEU A 224 5.34 22.14 -0.33
N VAL A 225 6.58 22.49 -0.63
CA VAL A 225 6.93 23.28 -1.80
C VAL A 225 7.64 22.34 -2.76
N ASP A 226 6.98 22.01 -3.87
CA ASP A 226 7.59 21.22 -4.94
C ASP A 226 8.77 21.99 -5.54
N MET A 227 9.91 21.32 -5.66
CA MET A 227 10.94 21.80 -6.58
C MET A 227 10.44 21.48 -7.99
N GLU A 228 10.01 22.50 -8.72
CA GLU A 228 10.10 22.44 -10.17
C GLU A 228 11.54 22.02 -10.51
N MET A 229 11.64 20.98 -11.33
CA MET A 229 12.87 20.45 -11.88
C MET A 229 13.72 21.61 -12.43
N VAL A 230 14.79 21.96 -11.73
CA VAL A 230 15.83 22.81 -12.31
C VAL A 230 16.47 22.00 -13.44
N GLY A 231 16.09 22.31 -14.68
CA GLY A 231 16.75 21.79 -15.86
C GLY A 231 18.19 22.26 -15.89
N GLU A 232 19.13 21.38 -15.59
CA GLU A 232 20.52 21.56 -15.98
C GLU A 232 20.64 21.32 -17.50
N SER A 233 20.61 22.41 -18.28
CA SER A 233 21.41 22.56 -19.51
C SER A 233 21.24 23.96 -20.13
N GLN A 234 21.78 24.97 -19.44
CA GLN A 234 22.39 26.11 -20.13
C GLN A 234 23.81 26.27 -19.62
N LEU A 235 24.68 25.33 -20.00
CA LEU A 235 26.10 25.61 -20.15
C LEU A 235 26.28 26.28 -21.51
N SER A 236 26.23 27.61 -21.50
CA SER A 236 26.69 28.44 -22.62
C SER A 236 28.21 28.34 -22.69
N MET A 237 28.71 27.63 -23.71
CA MET A 237 30.08 27.78 -24.17
C MET A 237 30.14 29.04 -25.06
N PRO A 238 31.07 29.99 -24.83
CA PRO A 238 31.25 31.11 -25.74
C PRO A 238 31.86 30.64 -27.07
N PRO A 239 31.61 31.35 -28.18
CA PRO A 239 32.18 30.99 -29.47
C PRO A 239 33.69 31.23 -29.45
N SER A 240 34.46 30.19 -29.81
CA SER A 240 35.86 30.33 -30.19
C SER A 240 35.95 31.16 -31.47
N GLN A 241 36.77 32.23 -31.41
CA GLN A 241 37.28 32.95 -32.58
C GLN A 241 38.17 32.06 -33.43
#